data_AF-A0A0B1Q2I3-F1
#
_entry.id   AF-A0A0B1Q2I3-F1
#
_cell.length_a   1.000
_cell.length_b   1.000
_cell.length_c   1.000
_cell.angle_alpha   90.00
_cell.angle_beta   90.00
_cell.angle_gamma   90.00
#
_symmetry.space_group_name_H-M   'P 1'
#
loop_
_entity.id
_entity.type
_entity.pdbx_description
1 polymer ?
#
loop_
_entity_poly.entity_id
_entity_poly.type
_entity_poly.pdbx_seq_one_letter_code
_entity_poly.pdbx_strand_id
1 'polypeptide(L)'
;MDGKMLARLGAVVFVAIALTVTAIDMARKDEPSAPPAAPALQPPADPLREKQRRCQQLGEAAASDAECLRVWAETRDRFLGRDRSEAH
;
A
#
# COMPACT_ATOMS: atom_id res chain seq x y z
N MET A 1 -8.28 13.98 -39.42
CA MET A 1 -8.92 13.30 -38.27
C MET A 1 -10.29 13.92 -38.09
N ASP A 2 -11.35 13.11 -38.11
CA ASP A 2 -12.72 13.59 -37.99
C ASP A 2 -12.97 14.22 -36.61
N GLY A 3 -13.10 15.54 -36.55
CA GLY A 3 -13.34 16.27 -35.30
C GLY A 3 -14.59 15.80 -34.55
N LYS A 4 -15.56 15.24 -35.28
CA LYS A 4 -16.75 14.60 -34.71
C LYS A 4 -16.45 13.29 -33.98
N MET A 5 -15.45 12.55 -34.43
CA MET A 5 -14.99 11.33 -33.77
C MET A 5 -14.20 11.66 -32.49
N LEU A 6 -13.37 12.72 -32.54
CA LEU A 6 -12.65 13.23 -31.36
C LEU A 6 -13.61 13.77 -30.29
N ALA A 7 -14.64 14.52 -30.68
CA ALA A 7 -15.65 15.02 -29.75
C ALA A 7 -16.43 13.89 -29.06
N ARG A 8 -16.77 12.83 -29.80
CA ARG A 8 -17.42 11.64 -29.24
C ARG A 8 -16.52 10.91 -28.25
N LEU A 9 -15.24 10.75 -28.59
CA LEU A 9 -14.27 10.11 -27.70
C LEU A 9 -14.14 10.90 -26.38
N GLY A 10 -14.01 12.23 -26.47
CA GLY A 10 -13.94 13.08 -25.28
C GLY A 10 -15.19 12.97 -24.40
N ALA A 11 -16.38 12.96 -25.00
CA ALA A 11 -17.63 12.79 -24.27
C ALA A 11 -17.70 11.44 -23.54
N VAL A 12 -17.31 10.35 -24.20
CA VAL A 12 -17.31 9.00 -23.61
C VAL A 12 -16.33 8.91 -22.43
N VAL A 13 -15.13 9.45 -22.58
CA VAL A 13 -14.13 9.48 -21.50
C VAL A 13 -14.63 10.27 -20.31
N PHE A 14 -15.23 11.45 -20.55
CA PHE A 14 -15.78 12.27 -19.48
C PHE A 14 -16.90 11.55 -18.71
N VAL A 15 -17.82 10.91 -19.43
CA VAL A 15 -18.90 10.10 -18.82
C VAL A 15 -18.33 8.95 -18.00
N ALA A 16 -17.33 8.24 -18.51
CA ALA A 16 -16.68 7.14 -17.80
C ALA A 16 -16.02 7.61 -16.48
N ILE A 17 -15.33 8.76 -16.51
CA ILE A 17 -14.73 9.37 -15.32
C ILE A 17 -15.81 9.75 -14.31
N ALA A 18 -16.88 10.41 -14.75
CA ALA A 18 -17.98 10.81 -13.88
C ALA A 18 -18.61 9.61 -13.16
N LEU A 19 -18.90 8.53 -13.89
CA LEU A 19 -19.45 7.29 -13.32
C LEU A 19 -18.50 6.65 -12.29
N THR A 20 -17.20 6.64 -12.59
CA THR A 20 -16.18 6.08 -11.67
C THR A 20 -16.12 6.88 -10.37
N VAL A 21 -16.16 8.21 -10.45
CA VAL A 21 -16.18 9.08 -9.26
C VAL A 21 -17.43 8.84 -8.43
N THR A 22 -18.60 8.74 -9.05
CA THR A 22 -19.86 8.47 -8.33
C THR A 22 -19.83 7.10 -7.65
N ALA A 23 -19.31 6.07 -8.31
CA ALA A 23 -19.18 4.75 -7.71
C ALA A 23 -18.27 4.76 -6.46
N ILE A 24 -17.16 5.51 -6.52
CA ILE A 24 -16.25 5.68 -5.38
C ILE A 24 -16.92 6.46 -4.23
N ASP A 25 -17.66 7.53 -4.53
CA ASP A 25 -18.37 8.31 -3.49
C ASP A 25 -19.42 7.45 -2.78
N MET A 26 -20.15 6.62 -3.52
CA MET A 26 -21.11 5.67 -2.95
C MET A 26 -20.42 4.63 -2.08
N ALA A 27 -19.35 3.99 -2.57
CA ALA A 27 -18.59 3.01 -1.80
C ALA A 27 -18.05 3.60 -0.48
N ARG A 28 -17.61 4.87 -0.49
CA ARG A 28 -17.14 5.55 0.73
C ARG A 28 -18.25 5.97 1.69
N LYS A 29 -19.45 6.29 1.19
CA LYS A 29 -20.62 6.58 2.03
C LYS A 29 -21.20 5.34 2.68
N ASP A 30 -21.08 4.20 2.00
CA ASP A 30 -21.54 2.90 2.49
C ASP A 30 -20.59 2.28 3.52
N GLU A 31 -19.35 2.76 3.63
CA GLU A 31 -18.50 2.50 4.80
C GLU A 31 -19.02 3.36 5.98
N PRO A 32 -19.64 2.76 7.01
CA PRO A 32 -19.86 3.48 8.26
C PRO A 32 -18.48 3.89 8.74
N SER A 33 -18.29 5.17 9.08
CA SER A 33 -17.06 5.64 9.72
C SER A 33 -16.83 4.81 10.98
N ALA A 34 -16.05 3.74 10.85
CA ALA A 34 -15.70 2.88 11.96
C ALA A 34 -14.91 3.78 12.91
N PRO A 35 -15.30 3.90 14.20
CA PRO A 35 -14.51 4.64 15.15
C PRO A 35 -13.07 4.12 15.08
N PRO A 36 -12.06 5.01 15.07
CA PRO A 36 -10.67 4.59 14.96
C PRO A 36 -10.44 3.50 16.01
N ALA A 37 -9.98 2.34 15.55
CA ALA A 37 -9.74 1.19 16.43
C ALA A 37 -8.95 1.68 17.65
N ALA A 38 -9.48 1.40 18.84
CA ALA A 38 -8.80 1.73 20.10
C ALA A 38 -7.33 1.32 19.96
N PRO A 39 -6.35 2.18 20.32
CA PRO A 39 -4.95 1.89 20.08
C PRO A 39 -4.63 0.56 20.74
N ALA A 40 -4.46 -0.47 19.91
CA ALA A 40 -3.99 -1.76 20.37
C ALA A 40 -2.69 -1.49 21.10
N LEU A 41 -2.59 -1.98 22.35
CA LEU A 41 -1.38 -1.99 23.18
C LEU A 41 -0.18 -2.08 22.24
N GLN A 42 0.56 -0.97 22.10
CA GLN A 42 1.67 -0.92 21.14
C GLN A 42 2.60 -2.06 21.52
N PRO A 43 2.79 -3.05 20.64
CA PRO A 43 3.82 -4.05 20.84
C PRO A 43 5.13 -3.31 21.11
N PRO A 44 6.01 -3.84 21.98
CA PRO A 44 7.30 -3.22 22.24
C PRO A 44 7.95 -2.87 20.90
N ALA A 45 8.50 -1.65 20.82
CA ALA A 45 9.03 -1.09 19.59
C ALA A 45 9.97 -2.10 18.92
N ASP A 46 9.51 -2.71 17.82
CA ASP A 46 10.29 -3.71 17.11
C ASP A 46 11.49 -2.99 16.47
N PRO A 47 12.73 -3.27 16.87
CA PRO A 47 13.90 -2.66 16.25
C PRO A 47 13.97 -2.94 14.74
N LEU A 48 13.30 -3.99 14.25
CA LEU A 48 13.18 -4.28 12.83
C LEU A 48 12.34 -3.25 12.09
N ARG A 49 11.30 -2.66 12.74
CA ARG A 49 10.48 -1.61 12.12
C ARG A 49 11.27 -0.33 11.85
N GLU A 50 12.18 0.04 12.74
CA GLU A 50 13.01 1.23 12.55
C GLU A 50 13.95 1.05 11.34
N LYS A 51 14.59 -0.13 11.25
CA LYS A 51 15.44 -0.48 10.10
C LYS A 51 14.65 -0.53 8.79
N GLN A 52 13.45 -1.13 8.81
CA GLN A 52 12.55 -1.12 7.64
C GLN A 52 12.22 0.31 7.19
N ARG A 53 11.90 1.21 8.13
CA ARG A 53 11.57 2.60 7.81
C ARG A 53 12.76 3.33 7.20
N ARG A 54 13.98 3.10 7.70
CA ARG A 54 15.21 3.63 7.09
C ARG A 54 15.37 3.14 5.64
N CYS A 55 15.18 1.85 5.40
CA CYS A 55 15.27 1.28 4.06
C CYS A 55 14.17 1.78 3.12
N GLN A 56 12.96 2.04 3.63
CA GLN A 56 11.90 2.66 2.85
C GLN A 56 12.23 4.10 2.44
N GLN A 57 12.87 4.88 3.33
CA GLN A 57 13.29 6.25 3.01
C GLN A 57 14.38 6.31 1.93
N LEU A 58 15.20 5.25 1.81
CA LEU A 58 16.18 5.11 0.73
C LEU A 58 15.54 4.82 -0.64
N GLY A 59 14.31 4.30 -0.66
CA GLY A 59 13.59 4.01 -1.91
C GLY A 59 14.32 2.98 -2.78
N GLU A 60 14.49 3.30 -4.07
CA GLU A 60 15.15 2.41 -5.03
C GLU A 60 16.59 2.06 -4.63
N ALA A 61 17.32 2.98 -4.02
CA ALA A 61 18.71 2.75 -3.61
C ALA A 61 18.85 1.58 -2.62
N ALA A 62 17.80 1.31 -1.83
CA ALA A 62 17.77 0.17 -0.92
C ALA A 62 17.81 -1.19 -1.64
N ALA A 63 17.41 -1.27 -2.92
CA ALA A 63 17.46 -2.50 -3.70
C ALA A 63 18.90 -2.98 -3.96
N SER A 64 19.87 -2.08 -3.92
CA SER A 64 21.31 -2.39 -4.01
C SER A 64 22.03 -2.41 -2.66
N ASP A 65 21.34 -2.10 -1.56
CA ASP A 65 21.93 -2.04 -0.22
C ASP A 65 21.83 -3.39 0.48
N ALA A 66 22.98 -3.97 0.81
CA ALA A 66 23.06 -5.30 1.43
C ALA A 66 22.38 -5.36 2.82
N GLU A 67 22.40 -4.27 3.58
CA GLU A 67 21.74 -4.21 4.88
C GLU A 67 20.23 -4.21 4.73
N CYS A 68 19.70 -3.43 3.77
CA CYS A 68 18.27 -3.39 3.48
C CYS A 68 17.73 -4.70 2.93
N LEU A 69 18.49 -5.39 2.07
CA LEU A 69 18.14 -6.72 1.60
C LEU A 69 18.01 -7.71 2.77
N ARG A 70 18.91 -7.64 3.76
CA ARG A 70 18.86 -8.49 4.97
C ARG A 70 17.64 -8.17 5.83
N VAL A 71 17.33 -6.89 6.02
CA VAL A 71 16.16 -6.44 6.80
C VAL A 71 14.85 -6.94 6.17
N TRP A 72 14.72 -6.90 4.85
CA TRP A 72 13.52 -7.43 4.18
C TRP A 72 13.42 -8.95 4.26
N ALA A 73 14.52 -9.68 4.14
CA ALA A 73 14.53 -11.13 4.34
C ALA A 73 14.07 -11.50 5.75
N GLU A 74 14.64 -10.86 6.78
CA GLU A 74 14.28 -11.07 8.19
C GLU A 74 12.80 -10.73 8.45
N THR A 75 12.30 -9.65 7.86
CA THR A 75 10.89 -9.24 7.97
C THR A 75 9.96 -10.28 7.34
N ARG A 76 10.29 -10.76 6.15
CA ARG A 76 9.54 -11.80 5.45
C ARG A 76 9.52 -13.08 6.25
N ASP A 77 10.66 -13.49 6.78
CA ASP A 77 10.78 -14.76 7.49
C ASP A 77 10.00 -14.73 8.82
N ARG A 78 9.99 -13.60 9.54
CA ARG A 78 9.13 -13.38 10.70
C ARG A 78 7.64 -13.39 10.34
N PHE A 79 7.26 -12.75 9.23
CA PHE A 79 5.87 -12.75 8.75
C PHE A 79 5.39 -14.17 8.40
N LEU A 80 6.25 -14.97 7.79
CA LEU A 80 5.99 -16.36 7.44
C LEU A 80 6.18 -17.32 8.63
N GLY A 81 6.59 -16.83 9.81
CA GLY A 81 6.87 -17.64 11.00
C GLY A 81 8.04 -18.61 10.85
N ARG A 82 8.94 -18.37 9.88
CA ARG A 82 10.12 -19.21 9.60
C ARG A 82 11.23 -19.04 10.63
N ASP A 83 11.31 -17.88 11.27
CA ASP A 83 12.18 -17.61 12.42
C ASP A 83 11.98 -18.59 13.58
N ARG A 84 10.75 -19.08 13.76
CA ARG A 84 10.40 -20.08 14.76
C ARG A 84 10.68 -21.52 14.31
N SER A 85 10.72 -21.75 12.99
CA SER A 85 10.88 -23.09 12.41
C SER A 85 12.33 -23.58 12.40
N GLU A 86 13.31 -22.69 12.47
CA GLU A 86 14.73 -23.06 12.61
C GLU A 86 15.15 -23.36 14.07
N ALA A 87 14.27 -23.04 15.03
CA ALA A 87 14.51 -23.31 16.46
C ALA A 87 14.02 -24.71 16.91
N HIS A 88 13.46 -25.50 16.00
CA HIS A 88 12.97 -26.86 16.20
C HIS A 88 13.74 -27.86 15.35
#